data_AF-A0A8T5KDS1-F1
#
_entry.id   AF-A0A8T5KDS1-F1
#
_cell.length_a   1.000
_cell.length_b   1.000
_cell.length_c   1.000
_cell.angle_alpha   90.00
_cell.angle_beta   90.00
_cell.angle_gamma   90.00
#
_symmetry.space_group_name_H-M   'P 1'
#
loop_
_entity.id
_entity.type
_entity.pdbx_description
1 polymer ?
#
loop_
_entity_poly.entity_id
_entity_poly.type
_entity_poly.pdbx_seq_one_letter_code
_entity_poly.pdbx_strand_id
1 'polypeptide(L)'
;MTIIICLVGSHYRRAFDGIRYWSKVHGITKLYLLYSEPADDEEPTVFSYMSRENAEDLREKLEILDPIMVPYQPLQQRSAFRTIYRILHSARDSGEDVLIDITSTTN
;
A
#
# COMPACT_ATOMS: atom_id res chain seq x y z
N MET A 1 -0.02 18.88 0.07
CA MET A 1 0.46 17.80 -0.82
C MET A 1 0.13 16.51 -0.13
N THR A 2 -0.39 15.51 -0.84
CA THR A 2 -1.02 14.35 -0.19
C THR A 2 -0.34 13.07 -0.65
N ILE A 3 -0.08 12.16 0.27
CA ILE A 3 0.37 10.80 -0.05
C ILE A 3 -0.77 9.81 0.19
N ILE A 4 -0.73 8.69 -0.52
CA ILE A 4 -1.62 7.55 -0.27
C ILE A 4 -0.78 6.38 0.23
N ILE A 5 -1.20 5.76 1.33
CA ILE A 5 -0.71 4.48 1.80
C ILE A 5 -1.83 3.47 1.55
N CYS A 6 -1.66 2.57 0.59
CA CYS A 6 -2.64 1.53 0.27
C CYS A 6 -2.18 0.19 0.82
N LEU A 7 -2.95 -0.37 1.75
CA LEU A 7 -2.75 -1.75 2.21
C LEU A 7 -3.37 -2.67 1.16
N VAL A 8 -2.53 -3.35 0.39
CA VAL A 8 -2.97 -4.20 -0.71
C VAL A 8 -3.26 -5.61 -0.20
N GLY A 9 -4.52 -6.01 -0.27
CA GLY A 9 -4.98 -7.36 0.08
C GLY A 9 -5.60 -8.06 -1.13
N SER A 10 -6.64 -8.85 -0.89
CA SER A 10 -7.26 -9.73 -1.91
C SER A 10 -8.18 -9.00 -2.90
N HIS A 11 -8.60 -7.76 -2.60
CA HIS A 11 -9.62 -7.03 -3.37
C HIS A 11 -9.04 -5.87 -4.18
N TYR A 12 -8.47 -6.20 -5.35
CA TYR A 12 -7.89 -5.25 -6.31
C TYR A 12 -8.77 -4.02 -6.61
N ARG A 13 -10.04 -4.24 -6.97
CA ARG A 13 -10.92 -3.16 -7.48
C ARG A 13 -11.16 -2.05 -6.45
N ARG A 14 -11.26 -2.39 -5.16
CA ARG A 14 -11.49 -1.41 -4.09
C ARG A 14 -10.34 -0.41 -4.00
N ALA A 15 -9.11 -0.93 -3.97
CA ALA A 15 -7.89 -0.12 -3.97
C ALA A 15 -7.79 0.73 -5.25
N PHE A 16 -8.00 0.12 -6.43
CA PHE A 16 -7.91 0.83 -7.70
C PHE A 16 -8.90 2.00 -7.79
N ASP A 17 -10.18 1.76 -7.47
CA ASP A 17 -11.22 2.78 -7.53
C ASP A 17 -10.99 3.88 -6.48
N GLY A 18 -10.58 3.51 -5.27
CA GLY A 18 -10.25 4.45 -4.19
C GLY A 18 -9.09 5.37 -4.57
N ILE A 19 -7.97 4.82 -5.04
CA ILE A 19 -6.81 5.59 -5.48
C ILE A 19 -7.20 6.53 -6.63
N ARG A 20 -7.90 6.02 -7.66
CA ARG A 20 -8.32 6.85 -8.80
C ARG A 20 -9.26 7.98 -8.42
N TYR A 21 -10.14 7.75 -7.45
CA TYR A 21 -11.03 8.80 -6.95
C TYR A 21 -10.21 9.89 -6.24
N TRP A 22 -9.40 9.50 -5.26
CA TRP A 22 -8.64 10.47 -4.45
C TRP A 22 -7.55 11.19 -5.24
N SER A 23 -6.94 10.57 -6.26
CA SER A 23 -6.01 11.24 -7.17
C SER A 23 -6.63 12.34 -8.03
N LYS A 24 -7.96 12.37 -8.17
CA LYS A 24 -8.67 13.49 -8.84
C LYS A 24 -9.01 14.62 -7.87
N VAL A 25 -9.18 14.29 -6.59
CA VAL A 25 -9.60 15.23 -5.53
C VAL A 25 -8.39 15.94 -4.94
N HIS A 26 -7.26 15.25 -4.81
CA HIS A 26 -6.04 15.75 -4.19
C HIS A 26 -4.86 15.75 -5.17
N GLY A 27 -3.92 16.66 -4.95
CA GLY A 27 -2.59 16.59 -5.57
C GLY A 27 -1.76 15.49 -4.90
N ILE A 28 -1.86 14.27 -5.42
CA ILE A 28 -1.13 13.10 -4.91
C ILE A 28 0.33 13.17 -5.33
N THR A 29 1.23 13.19 -4.36
CA THR A 29 2.68 13.28 -4.59
C THR A 29 3.37 11.92 -4.51
N LYS A 30 2.82 10.97 -3.74
CA LYS A 30 3.36 9.61 -3.59
C LYS A 30 2.22 8.61 -3.37
N LEU A 31 2.38 7.43 -3.95
CA LEU A 31 1.52 6.28 -3.73
C LEU A 31 2.36 5.11 -3.21
N TYR A 32 2.14 4.70 -1.96
CA TYR A 32 2.76 3.51 -1.37
C TYR A 32 1.81 2.33 -1.49
N LEU A 33 2.25 1.26 -2.14
CA LEU A 33 1.54 -0.01 -2.25
C LEU A 33 2.17 -1.01 -1.28
N LEU A 34 1.55 -1.19 -0.12
CA LEU A 34 2.02 -2.12 0.91
C LEU A 34 1.46 -3.51 0.64
N TYR A 35 2.32 -4.45 0.26
CA TYR A 35 1.93 -5.82 -0.08
C TYR A 35 2.56 -6.84 0.88
N SER A 36 1.86 -7.95 1.06
CA SER A 36 2.25 -9.01 1.98
C SER A 36 3.41 -9.82 1.40
N GLU A 37 4.53 -9.80 2.09
CA GLU A 37 5.67 -10.68 1.84
C GLU A 37 5.85 -11.62 3.04
N PRO A 38 5.97 -12.94 2.82
CA PRO A 38 6.23 -13.89 3.91
C PRO A 38 7.54 -13.57 4.63
N ALA A 39 7.68 -14.04 5.87
CA ALA A 39 8.97 -13.97 6.55
C ALA A 39 10.03 -14.81 5.84
N ASP A 40 11.29 -14.45 6.07
CA ASP A 40 12.40 -15.34 5.76
C ASP A 40 12.10 -16.72 6.38
N ASP A 41 12.18 -17.77 5.58
CA ASP A 41 11.89 -19.18 5.92
C ASP A 41 10.41 -19.60 6.00
N GLU A 42 9.44 -18.72 5.69
CA GLU A 42 8.01 -19.11 5.58
C GLU A 42 7.58 -19.35 4.12
N GLU A 43 6.78 -20.41 3.89
CA GLU A 43 6.17 -20.62 2.57
C GLU A 43 5.16 -19.51 2.24
N PRO A 44 5.14 -18.99 1.00
CA PRO A 44 4.15 -18.01 0.58
C PRO A 44 2.73 -18.56 0.74
N THR A 45 1.93 -17.87 1.54
CA THR A 45 0.49 -18.12 1.62
C THR A 45 -0.22 -17.66 0.34
N VAL A 46 -1.40 -18.22 0.07
CA VAL A 46 -2.30 -17.75 -1.00
C VAL A 46 -2.54 -16.24 -0.89
N PHE A 47 -2.71 -15.74 0.34
CA PHE A 47 -2.89 -14.32 0.59
C PHE A 47 -1.67 -13.49 0.18
N SER A 48 -0.44 -13.91 0.55
CA SER A 48 0.78 -13.18 0.15
C SER A 48 0.97 -13.15 -1.35
N TYR A 49 0.66 -14.26 -2.03
CA TYR A 49 0.68 -14.30 -3.49
C TYR A 49 -0.33 -13.30 -4.08
N MET A 50 -1.61 -13.38 -3.69
CA MET A 50 -2.64 -12.47 -4.19
C MET A 50 -2.36 -11.00 -3.89
N SER A 51 -1.85 -10.69 -2.70
CA SER A 51 -1.49 -9.32 -2.31
C SER A 51 -0.38 -8.75 -3.19
N ARG A 52 0.67 -9.55 -3.47
CA ARG A 52 1.77 -9.14 -4.35
C ARG A 52 1.32 -8.94 -5.78
N GLU A 53 0.60 -9.91 -6.36
CA GLU A 53 0.07 -9.81 -7.73
C GLU A 53 -0.85 -8.59 -7.88
N ASN A 54 -1.74 -8.35 -6.90
CA ASN A 54 -2.60 -7.18 -6.91
C ASN A 54 -1.80 -5.87 -6.84
N ALA A 55 -0.68 -5.84 -6.10
CA ALA A 55 0.16 -4.66 -5.99
C ALA A 55 0.93 -4.41 -7.29
N GLU A 56 1.40 -5.45 -7.97
CA GLU A 56 2.02 -5.37 -9.30
C GLU A 56 1.03 -4.85 -10.34
N ASP A 57 -0.19 -5.41 -10.38
CA ASP A 57 -1.27 -4.95 -11.25
C ASP A 57 -1.65 -3.48 -10.98
N LEU A 58 -1.68 -3.06 -9.71
CA LEU A 58 -1.93 -1.67 -9.33
C LEU A 58 -0.79 -0.77 -9.80
N ARG A 59 0.47 -1.20 -9.60
CA ARG A 59 1.66 -0.45 -10.03
C ARG A 59 1.63 -0.18 -11.54
N GLU A 60 1.29 -1.19 -12.33
CA GLU A 60 1.20 -1.07 -13.78
C GLU A 60 0.07 -0.13 -14.20
N LYS A 61 -1.15 -0.30 -13.68
CA LYS A 61 -2.28 0.55 -14.09
C LYS A 61 -2.22 1.97 -13.55
N LEU A 62 -1.39 2.23 -12.54
CA LEU A 62 -1.20 3.52 -11.90
C LEU A 62 0.22 4.06 -12.13
N GLU A 63 0.92 3.60 -13.18
CA GLU A 63 2.31 3.95 -13.50
C GLU A 63 2.57 5.46 -13.49
N ILE A 64 1.60 6.26 -13.93
CA ILE A 64 1.69 7.74 -13.93
C ILE A 64 1.90 8.36 -12.54
N LEU A 65 1.55 7.63 -11.47
CA LEU A 65 1.74 8.04 -10.08
C LEU A 65 3.08 7.56 -9.50
N ASP A 66 3.89 6.85 -10.29
CA ASP A 66 5.15 6.19 -9.90
C ASP A 66 5.04 5.43 -8.56
N PRO A 67 4.21 4.35 -8.49
CA PRO A 67 3.87 3.73 -7.23
C PRO A 67 5.06 3.03 -6.57
N ILE A 68 5.26 3.30 -5.27
CA ILE A 68 6.33 2.73 -4.46
C ILE A 68 5.83 1.42 -3.85
N MET A 69 6.38 0.30 -4.34
CA MET A 69 6.12 -1.04 -3.81
C MET A 69 6.84 -1.22 -2.48
N VAL A 70 6.11 -1.59 -1.42
CA VAL A 70 6.67 -1.77 -0.07
C VAL A 70 6.26 -3.14 0.49
N PRO A 71 7.20 -4.10 0.57
CA PRO A 71 6.90 -5.36 1.25
C PRO A 71 6.75 -5.16 2.75
N TYR A 72 5.83 -5.91 3.36
CA TYR A 72 5.71 -6.03 4.82
C TYR A 72 4.98 -7.31 5.22
N GLN A 73 4.94 -7.61 6.52
CA GLN A 73 4.19 -8.73 7.08
C GLN A 73 2.95 -8.21 7.81
N PRO A 74 1.75 -8.28 7.21
CA PRO A 74 0.53 -7.70 7.80
C PRO A 74 0.11 -8.34 9.12
N LEU A 75 0.39 -9.63 9.31
CA LEU A 75 0.05 -10.37 10.53
C LEU A 75 1.07 -10.17 11.66
N GLN A 76 2.21 -9.56 11.37
CA GLN A 76 3.22 -9.25 12.38
C GLN A 76 3.13 -7.77 12.78
N GLN A 77 2.59 -7.52 13.98
CA GLN A 77 2.39 -6.17 14.51
C GLN A 77 3.64 -5.28 14.39
N ARG A 78 4.82 -5.82 14.70
CA ARG A 78 6.09 -5.09 14.62
C ARG A 78 6.43 -4.66 13.19
N SER A 79 6.16 -5.53 12.21
CA SER A 79 6.40 -5.24 10.79
C SER A 79 5.45 -4.15 10.29
N ALA A 80 4.15 -4.27 10.59
CA ALA A 80 3.15 -3.27 10.26
C ALA A 80 3.48 -1.89 10.87
N PHE A 81 3.78 -1.84 12.18
CA PHE A 81 4.15 -0.58 12.84
C PHE A 81 5.41 0.03 12.25
N ARG A 82 6.47 -0.76 12.08
CA ARG A 82 7.74 -0.27 11.52
C ARG A 82 7.52 0.32 10.13
N THR A 83 6.79 -0.36 9.26
CA THR A 83 6.58 0.08 7.88
C THR A 83 5.70 1.31 7.81
N ILE A 84 4.52 1.29 8.43
CA ILE A 84 3.56 2.40 8.37
C ILE A 84 4.12 3.63 9.09
N TYR A 85 4.66 3.49 10.30
CA TYR A 85 5.15 4.66 11.06
C TYR A 85 6.38 5.29 10.42
N ARG A 86 7.22 4.52 9.73
CA ARG A 86 8.32 5.09 8.93
C ARG A 86 7.79 5.99 7.81
N ILE A 87 6.76 5.55 7.08
CA ILE A 87 6.15 6.36 6.02
C ILE A 87 5.47 7.61 6.61
N LEU A 88 4.70 7.45 7.69
CA LEU A 88 4.04 8.57 8.38
C LEU A 88 5.04 9.60 8.93
N HIS A 89 6.17 9.15 9.48
CA HIS A 89 7.23 10.04 9.96
C HIS A 89 7.80 10.86 8.81
N SER A 90 8.14 10.24 7.69
CA SER A 90 8.64 10.96 6.50
C SER A 90 7.61 11.93 5.92
N ALA A 91 6.33 11.55 5.90
CA ALA A 91 5.25 12.43 5.45
C ALA A 91 5.11 13.64 6.38
N ARG A 92 5.15 13.43 7.70
CA ARG A 92 5.11 14.50 8.70
C ARG A 92 6.28 15.47 8.54
N ASP A 93 7.51 14.97 8.39
CA ASP A 93 8.69 15.81 8.19
C ASP A 93 8.59 16.64 6.90
N SER A 94 7.89 16.12 5.90
CA SER A 94 7.65 16.77 4.60
C SER A 94 6.41 17.68 4.58
N GLY A 95 5.63 17.75 5.66
CA GLY A 95 4.37 18.48 5.72
C GLY A 95 3.28 17.93 4.77
N GLU A 96 3.30 16.63 4.50
CA GLU A 96 2.35 15.95 3.62
C GLU A 96 1.12 15.44 4.40
N ASP A 97 -0.08 15.64 3.83
CA ASP A 97 -1.29 14.97 4.29
C ASP A 97 -1.25 13.49 3.91
N VAL A 98 -1.83 12.62 4.74
CA VAL A 98 -1.81 11.17 4.52
C VAL A 98 -3.23 10.63 4.40
N LEU A 99 -3.51 9.95 3.29
CA LEU A 99 -4.67 9.07 3.14
C LEU A 99 -4.23 7.62 3.32
N ILE A 100 -4.94 6.86 4.14
CA ILE A 100 -4.65 5.43 4.38
C ILE A 100 -5.84 4.61 3.89
N ASP A 101 -5.62 3.78 2.87
CA ASP A 101 -6.62 2.86 2.35
C ASP A 101 -6.48 1.49 3.02
N ILE A 102 -7.51 1.12 3.79
CA ILE A 102 -7.63 -0.15 4.54
C ILE A 102 -8.71 -1.08 3.96
N THR A 103 -9.21 -0.80 2.76
CA THR A 103 -10.41 -1.44 2.19
C THR A 103 -10.17 -2.82 1.58
N SER A 104 -8.91 -3.14 1.29
CA SER A 104 -8.43 -4.41 0.75
C SER A 104 -7.51 -5.06 1.78
N THR A 105 -8.06 -5.55 2.88
CA THR A 105 -7.29 -6.20 3.96
C THR A 105 -7.56 -7.71 4.01
N THR A 106 -6.91 -8.41 4.93
CA THR A 106 -7.06 -9.85 5.16
C THR A 106 -8.53 -10.22 5.43
N ASN A 107 -8.97 -11.41 4.98
CA ASN A 107 -10.25 -11.99 5.39
C ASN A 107 -10.23 -12.43 6.86
#